data_AF-A0A679CB39-F1
#
_entry.id   AF-A0A679CB39-F1
#
_cell.length_a   1.000
_cell.length_b   1.000
_cell.length_c   1.000
_cell.angle_alpha   90.00
_cell.angle_beta   90.00
_cell.angle_gamma   90.00
#
_symmetry.space_group_name_H-M   'P 1'
#
loop_
_entity.id
_entity.type
_entity.pdbx_description
1 polymer ?
#
loop_
_entity_poly.entity_id
_entity_poly.type
_entity_poly.pdbx_seq_one_letter_code
_entity_poly.pdbx_strand_id
1 'polypeptide(L)'
;MKHTLSVLVEDESGVLTRIAGLFARRGFNIESLAVGPAEQIGVSRITMVVPAEDKTIEQLTKQLYKLVNILRVQDISDVPCVERELMLLKVSTSNNKRSEILEIVQIFRARVVDLAENSLIIEVTGDPGKMMAIEQILKPFGISEIARTGKISLVRESKVNTEFLRTFTR
;
A
#
# COMPACT_ATOMS: atom_id res chain seq x y z
N MET A 1 -15.43 7.96 -0.98
CA MET A 1 -14.81 6.88 -1.78
C MET A 1 -13.32 6.83 -1.44
N LYS A 2 -12.57 5.79 -1.81
CA LYS A 2 -11.10 5.78 -1.63
C LYS A 2 -10.45 6.14 -2.96
N HIS A 3 -9.60 7.17 -2.96
CA HIS A 3 -8.86 7.57 -4.15
C HIS A 3 -7.40 7.19 -4.05
N THR A 4 -6.84 6.69 -5.15
CA THR A 4 -5.41 6.37 -5.25
C THR A 4 -4.73 7.39 -6.14
N LEU A 5 -3.84 8.19 -5.55
CA LEU A 5 -3.08 9.20 -6.27
C LEU A 5 -1.64 8.72 -6.49
N SER A 6 -1.17 8.81 -7.73
CA SER A 6 0.24 8.66 -8.11
C SER A 6 0.84 10.04 -8.37
N VAL A 7 1.84 10.41 -7.59
CA VAL A 7 2.49 11.72 -7.66
C VAL A 7 3.96 11.54 -7.98
N LEU A 8 4.42 12.14 -9.07
CA LEU A 8 5.84 12.28 -9.39
C LEU A 8 6.35 13.60 -8.86
N VAL A 9 7.48 13.54 -8.16
CA VAL A 9 8.10 14.69 -7.50
C VAL A 9 9.60 14.68 -7.73
N GLU A 10 10.22 15.86 -7.74
CA GLU A 10 11.69 15.92 -7.68
C GLU A 10 12.16 15.44 -6.31
N ASP A 11 13.22 14.66 -6.28
CA ASP A 11 13.78 14.05 -5.07
C ASP A 11 14.66 15.06 -4.32
N GLU A 12 14.00 16.10 -3.79
CA GLU A 12 14.64 17.16 -3.02
C GLU A 12 14.18 17.18 -1.56
N SER A 13 15.03 17.73 -0.70
CA SER A 13 14.74 17.86 0.72
C SER A 13 13.45 18.65 0.98
N GLY A 14 12.63 18.13 1.90
CA GLY A 14 11.40 18.78 2.37
C GLY A 14 10.17 18.59 1.48
N VAL A 15 10.25 17.93 0.33
CA VAL A 15 9.09 17.64 -0.54
C VAL A 15 8.01 16.86 0.23
N LEU A 16 8.39 15.77 0.88
CA LEU A 16 7.45 14.96 1.67
C LEU A 16 6.81 15.76 2.81
N THR A 17 7.59 16.60 3.49
CA THR A 17 7.08 17.48 4.56
C THR A 17 6.06 18.48 4.04
N ARG A 18 6.29 19.07 2.85
CA ARG A 18 5.34 20.00 2.23
C ARG A 18 4.03 19.31 1.86
N ILE A 19 4.11 18.10 1.30
CA ILE A 19 2.94 17.29 0.98
C ILE A 19 2.19 16.92 2.27
N ALA A 20 2.85 16.33 3.25
CA ALA A 20 2.24 16.00 4.54
C ALA A 20 1.59 17.22 5.21
N GLY A 21 2.25 18.39 5.16
CA GLY A 21 1.72 19.65 5.68
C GLY A 21 0.52 20.20 4.91
N LEU A 22 0.39 19.91 3.61
CA LEU A 22 -0.82 20.23 2.84
C LEU A 22 -2.00 19.39 3.35
N PHE A 23 -1.80 18.09 3.54
CA PHE A 23 -2.83 17.18 4.06
C PHE A 23 -3.26 17.56 5.47
N ALA A 24 -2.31 17.78 6.37
CA ALA A 24 -2.58 18.15 7.76
C ALA A 24 -3.38 19.46 7.87
N ARG A 25 -2.99 20.52 7.13
CA ARG A 25 -3.67 21.83 7.18
C ARG A 25 -5.09 21.81 6.61
N ARG A 26 -5.37 20.90 5.69
CA ARG A 26 -6.67 20.78 5.03
C ARG A 26 -7.57 19.72 5.67
N GLY A 27 -7.08 19.03 6.70
CA GLY A 27 -7.83 17.96 7.37
C GLY A 27 -8.03 16.72 6.50
N PHE A 28 -7.12 16.45 5.56
CA PHE A 28 -7.18 15.24 4.75
C PHE A 28 -6.54 14.08 5.49
N ASN A 29 -7.27 12.97 5.59
CA ASN A 29 -6.74 11.71 6.07
C ASN A 29 -5.98 11.00 4.96
N ILE A 30 -4.90 10.31 5.33
CA ILE A 30 -4.12 9.45 4.44
C ILE A 30 -4.26 8.04 4.98
N GLU A 31 -4.87 7.14 4.21
CA GLU A 31 -5.03 5.74 4.61
C GLU A 31 -3.75 4.94 4.37
N SER A 32 -3.05 5.25 3.27
CA SER A 32 -1.79 4.61 2.91
C SER A 32 -0.91 5.63 2.18
N LEU A 33 0.39 5.58 2.42
CA LEU A 33 1.38 6.37 1.69
C LEU A 33 2.65 5.55 1.53
N ALA A 34 3.09 5.41 0.29
CA ALA A 34 4.34 4.78 -0.08
C ALA A 34 5.17 5.75 -0.92
N VAL A 35 6.47 5.85 -0.65
CA VAL A 35 7.41 6.72 -1.36
C VAL A 35 8.65 5.94 -1.71
N GLY A 36 9.14 6.12 -2.92
CA GLY A 36 10.45 5.60 -3.32
C GLY A 36 10.93 6.26 -4.62
N PRO A 37 12.19 6.02 -5.00
CA PRO A 37 12.74 6.50 -6.27
C PRO A 37 11.89 6.03 -7.44
N ALA A 38 11.72 6.90 -8.43
CA ALA A 38 11.09 6.59 -9.70
C ALA A 38 12.15 6.09 -10.71
N GLU A 39 11.72 5.88 -11.95
CA GLU A 39 12.55 5.42 -13.06
C GLU A 39 13.65 6.43 -13.46
N GLN A 40 13.46 7.72 -13.18
CA GLN A 40 14.41 8.77 -13.50
C GLN A 40 15.18 9.21 -12.25
N ILE A 41 16.50 9.36 -12.38
CA ILE A 41 17.38 9.84 -11.30
C ILE A 41 16.91 11.24 -10.86
N GLY A 42 16.82 11.45 -9.54
CA GLY A 42 16.35 12.71 -8.96
C GLY A 42 14.83 12.88 -9.00
N VAL A 43 14.07 11.81 -9.33
CA VAL A 43 12.61 11.79 -9.27
C VAL A 43 12.15 10.70 -8.33
N SER A 44 11.19 11.01 -7.49
CA SER A 44 10.53 10.09 -6.57
C SER A 44 9.06 9.92 -6.95
N ARG A 45 8.49 8.74 -6.67
CA ARG A 45 7.08 8.44 -6.85
C ARG A 45 6.42 8.24 -5.50
N ILE A 46 5.36 9.00 -5.26
CA ILE A 46 4.52 8.87 -4.09
C ILE A 46 3.20 8.24 -4.53
N THR A 47 2.83 7.13 -3.91
CA THR A 47 1.50 6.54 -4.04
C THR A 47 0.75 6.73 -2.74
N MET A 48 -0.42 7.36 -2.78
CA MET A 48 -1.22 7.62 -1.59
C MET A 48 -2.68 7.23 -1.79
N VAL A 49 -3.29 6.69 -0.74
CA VAL A 49 -4.72 6.38 -0.68
C VAL A 49 -5.41 7.39 0.22
N VAL A 50 -6.38 8.12 -0.33
CA VAL A 50 -7.05 9.23 0.34
C VAL A 50 -8.56 8.98 0.33
N PRO A 51 -9.19 8.76 1.51
CA PRO A 51 -10.64 8.68 1.61
C PRO A 51 -11.24 10.09 1.51
N ALA A 52 -11.93 10.38 0.39
CA ALA A 52 -12.56 11.67 0.13
C ALA A 52 -13.68 11.55 -0.93
N GLU A 53 -14.32 12.67 -1.23
CA GLU A 53 -15.25 12.83 -2.36
C GLU A 53 -14.51 13.36 -3.59
N ASP A 54 -15.01 13.08 -4.79
CA ASP A 54 -14.38 13.45 -6.06
C ASP A 54 -14.03 14.94 -6.16
N LYS A 55 -14.96 15.83 -5.75
CA LYS A 55 -14.73 17.29 -5.75
C LYS A 55 -13.55 17.68 -4.85
N THR A 56 -13.41 16.98 -3.73
CA THR A 56 -12.34 17.20 -2.76
C THR A 56 -10.99 16.75 -3.32
N ILE A 57 -10.96 15.62 -4.05
CA ILE A 57 -9.76 15.11 -4.71
C ILE A 57 -9.33 15.98 -5.88
N GLU A 58 -10.29 16.49 -6.66
CA GLU A 58 -9.99 17.45 -7.72
C GLU A 58 -9.33 18.72 -7.13
N GLN A 59 -9.86 19.23 -6.02
CA GLN A 59 -9.27 20.36 -5.31
C GLN A 59 -7.88 20.02 -4.76
N LEU A 60 -7.71 18.86 -4.11
CA LEU A 60 -6.43 18.40 -3.58
C LEU A 60 -5.38 18.28 -4.69
N THR A 61 -5.74 17.71 -5.83
CA THR A 61 -4.90 17.60 -7.02
C THR A 61 -4.43 18.99 -7.47
N LYS A 62 -5.34 19.97 -7.56
CA LYS A 62 -4.98 21.37 -7.87
C LYS A 62 -4.07 21.99 -6.83
N GLN A 63 -4.21 21.66 -5.54
CA GLN A 63 -3.32 22.17 -4.50
C GLN A 63 -1.93 21.52 -4.55
N LEU A 64 -1.85 20.23 -4.87
CA LEU A 64 -0.58 19.53 -5.06
C LEU A 64 0.21 20.18 -6.19
N TYR A 65 -0.40 20.46 -7.33
CA TYR A 65 0.26 21.16 -8.44
C TYR A 65 0.78 22.57 -8.11
N LYS A 66 0.34 23.19 -7.01
CA LYS A 66 0.88 24.48 -6.53
C LYS A 66 2.14 24.34 -5.70
N LEU A 67 2.47 23.14 -5.23
CA LEU A 67 3.71 22.90 -4.52
C LEU A 67 4.87 22.87 -5.52
N VAL A 68 5.96 23.54 -5.16
CA VAL A 68 7.22 23.44 -5.91
C VAL A 68 7.69 21.97 -5.86
N ASN A 69 8.27 21.51 -6.97
CA ASN A 69 8.85 20.18 -7.16
C ASN A 69 7.82 19.06 -7.45
N ILE A 70 6.55 19.39 -7.67
CA ILE A 70 5.57 18.42 -8.18
C ILE A 70 5.65 18.39 -9.71
N LEU A 71 6.01 17.23 -10.25
CA LEU A 71 6.14 17.01 -11.70
C LEU A 71 4.82 16.56 -12.32
N ARG A 72 4.09 15.66 -11.64
CA ARG A 72 2.83 15.12 -12.13
C ARG A 72 1.98 14.58 -10.98
N VAL A 73 0.67 14.80 -11.05
CA VAL A 73 -0.33 14.18 -10.16
C VAL A 73 -1.35 13.46 -11.04
N GLN A 74 -1.59 12.18 -10.76
CA GLN A 74 -2.57 11.37 -11.45
C GLN A 74 -3.49 10.68 -10.44
N ASP A 75 -4.80 10.87 -10.57
CA ASP A 75 -5.79 10.00 -9.94
C ASP A 75 -5.91 8.71 -10.78
N ILE A 76 -5.57 7.57 -10.18
CA ILE A 76 -5.59 6.25 -10.82
C ILE A 76 -6.66 5.33 -10.21
N SER A 77 -7.63 5.89 -9.46
CA SER A 77 -8.66 5.13 -8.76
C SER A 77 -9.49 4.24 -9.69
N ASP A 78 -9.92 4.80 -10.83
CA ASP A 78 -10.74 4.09 -11.82
C ASP A 78 -9.92 3.63 -13.04
N VAL A 79 -8.59 3.66 -12.92
CA VAL A 79 -7.68 3.25 -13.99
C VAL A 79 -7.21 1.82 -13.73
N PRO A 80 -7.26 0.93 -14.74
CA PRO A 80 -6.69 -0.42 -14.62
C PRO A 80 -5.23 -0.36 -14.17
N CYS A 81 -4.93 -0.87 -12.97
CA CYS A 81 -3.60 -0.83 -12.39
C CYS A 81 -3.17 -2.17 -11.81
N VAL A 82 -1.87 -2.28 -11.49
CA VAL A 82 -1.31 -3.36 -10.68
C VAL A 82 -1.02 -2.77 -9.32
N GLU A 83 -1.69 -3.27 -8.30
CA GLU A 83 -1.48 -2.83 -6.91
C GLU A 83 -0.72 -3.90 -6.13
N ARG A 84 0.28 -3.47 -5.36
CA ARG A 84 1.03 -4.36 -4.47
C ARG A 84 1.34 -3.68 -3.15
N GLU A 85 1.50 -4.50 -2.14
CA GLU A 85 1.95 -4.14 -0.82
C GLU A 85 2.83 -5.27 -0.26
N LEU A 86 3.83 -4.89 0.52
CA LEU A 86 4.66 -5.79 1.33
C LEU A 86 4.31 -5.58 2.80
N MET A 87 4.11 -6.67 3.51
CA MET A 87 3.84 -6.66 4.95
C MET A 87 4.71 -7.68 5.67
N LEU A 88 5.25 -7.27 6.81
CA LEU A 88 5.88 -8.13 7.79
C LEU A 88 4.93 -8.29 8.99
N LEU A 89 4.71 -9.53 9.39
CA LEU A 89 3.85 -9.91 10.51
C LEU A 89 4.68 -10.70 11.52
N LYS A 90 4.86 -10.17 12.72
CA LYS A 90 5.40 -10.94 13.85
C LYS A 90 4.24 -11.61 14.57
N VAL A 91 4.27 -12.93 14.67
CA VAL A 91 3.21 -13.74 15.26
C VAL A 91 3.78 -14.56 16.40
N SER A 92 3.14 -14.49 17.56
CA SER A 92 3.45 -15.35 18.70
C SER A 92 3.12 -16.80 18.37
N THR A 93 3.98 -17.73 18.78
CA THR A 93 3.76 -19.15 18.53
C THR A 93 4.21 -19.99 19.70
N SER A 94 3.46 -21.05 19.98
CA SER A 94 3.85 -22.15 20.86
C SER A 94 4.09 -23.40 20.01
N ASN A 95 4.88 -24.36 20.51
CA ASN A 95 5.27 -25.55 19.75
C ASN A 95 4.08 -26.33 19.13
N ASN A 96 2.90 -26.30 19.75
CA ASN A 96 1.69 -26.98 19.26
C ASN A 96 0.92 -26.24 18.16
N LYS A 97 1.09 -24.92 18.01
CA LYS A 97 0.40 -24.10 16.99
C LYS A 97 1.30 -23.72 15.81
N ARG A 98 2.60 -23.98 15.92
CA ARG A 98 3.59 -23.60 14.90
C ARG A 98 3.29 -24.21 13.53
N SER A 99 2.92 -25.49 13.46
CA SER A 99 2.62 -26.17 12.19
C SER A 99 1.45 -25.53 11.44
N GLU A 100 0.38 -25.15 12.16
CA GLU A 100 -0.79 -24.50 11.58
C GLU A 100 -0.44 -23.13 10.98
N ILE A 101 0.41 -22.34 11.67
CA ILE A 101 0.91 -21.07 11.13
C ILE A 101 1.72 -21.30 9.85
N LEU A 102 2.59 -22.32 9.83
CA LEU A 102 3.39 -22.64 8.64
C LEU A 102 2.53 -23.06 7.44
N GLU A 103 1.44 -23.79 7.67
CA GLU A 103 0.47 -24.14 6.61
C GLU A 103 -0.21 -22.88 6.05
N ILE A 104 -0.66 -21.96 6.92
CA ILE A 104 -1.24 -20.68 6.49
C ILE A 104 -0.24 -19.89 5.63
N VAL A 105 1.02 -19.82 6.07
CA VAL A 105 2.10 -19.16 5.31
C VAL A 105 2.23 -19.75 3.90
N GLN A 106 2.19 -21.08 3.77
CA GLN A 106 2.26 -21.76 2.47
C GLN A 106 1.05 -21.46 1.59
N ILE A 107 -0.17 -21.52 2.13
CA ILE A 107 -1.42 -21.24 1.40
C ILE A 107 -1.40 -19.82 0.83
N PHE A 108 -0.95 -18.85 1.63
CA PHE A 108 -0.83 -17.45 1.21
C PHE A 108 0.39 -17.19 0.32
N ARG A 109 1.21 -18.19 0.00
CA ARG A 109 2.49 -17.99 -0.70
C ARG A 109 3.34 -16.90 -0.04
N ALA A 110 3.31 -16.87 1.29
CA ALA A 110 4.12 -16.01 2.13
C ALA A 110 5.42 -16.75 2.50
N ARG A 111 6.35 -16.07 3.18
CA ARG A 111 7.64 -16.62 3.58
C ARG A 111 7.88 -16.39 5.06
N VAL A 112 8.36 -17.39 5.78
CA VAL A 112 8.93 -17.16 7.12
C VAL A 112 10.33 -16.60 6.94
N VAL A 113 10.59 -15.41 7.46
CA VAL A 113 11.88 -14.72 7.37
C VAL A 113 12.65 -14.74 8.69
N ASP A 114 11.97 -15.06 9.80
CA ASP A 114 12.59 -15.29 11.10
C ASP A 114 11.81 -16.34 11.91
N LEU A 115 12.54 -17.18 12.65
CA LEU A 115 12.00 -18.26 13.47
C LEU A 115 12.68 -18.22 14.84
N ALA A 116 11.91 -17.88 15.87
CA ALA A 116 12.33 -17.91 17.26
C ALA A 116 11.53 -18.96 18.05
N GLU A 117 11.93 -19.18 19.31
CA GLU A 117 11.29 -20.17 20.20
C GLU A 117 9.80 -19.89 20.39
N ASN A 118 9.42 -18.62 20.54
CA ASN A 118 8.06 -18.20 20.84
C ASN A 118 7.45 -17.25 19.80
N SER A 119 8.13 -17.02 18.66
CA SER A 119 7.62 -16.14 17.60
C SER A 119 8.10 -16.52 16.20
N LEU A 120 7.36 -16.06 15.20
CA LEU A 120 7.68 -16.12 13.78
C LEU A 120 7.59 -14.72 13.20
N ILE A 121 8.48 -14.37 12.26
CA ILE A 121 8.24 -13.23 11.37
C ILE A 121 7.92 -13.76 9.98
N ILE A 122 6.77 -13.34 9.48
CA ILE A 122 6.21 -13.74 8.19
C ILE A 122 6.24 -12.53 7.26
N GLU A 123 6.81 -12.71 6.08
CA GLU A 123 6.78 -11.77 4.97
C GLU A 123 5.70 -12.19 3.97
N VAL A 124 4.83 -11.24 3.60
CA VAL A 124 3.79 -11.45 2.61
C VAL A 124 3.75 -10.30 1.60
N THR A 125 3.61 -10.63 0.32
CA THR A 125 3.39 -9.68 -0.77
C THR A 125 2.11 -10.01 -1.53
N GLY A 126 1.37 -8.99 -1.95
CA GLY A 126 0.05 -9.17 -2.55
C GLY A 126 -0.71 -7.88 -2.77
N ASP A 127 -1.96 -8.01 -3.23
CA ASP A 127 -2.93 -6.92 -3.22
C ASP A 127 -3.44 -6.63 -1.78
N PRO A 128 -4.08 -5.46 -1.54
CA PRO A 128 -4.61 -5.11 -0.22
C PRO A 128 -5.60 -6.13 0.35
N GLY A 129 -6.37 -6.81 -0.50
CA GLY A 129 -7.30 -7.86 -0.07
C GLY A 129 -6.58 -9.06 0.53
N LYS A 130 -5.50 -9.51 -0.11
CA LYS A 130 -4.63 -10.57 0.41
C LYS A 130 -3.97 -10.18 1.74
N MET A 131 -3.53 -8.92 1.89
CA MET A 131 -2.97 -8.41 3.15
C MET A 131 -3.98 -8.48 4.29
N MET A 132 -5.21 -8.02 4.07
CA MET A 132 -6.28 -8.08 5.06
C MET A 132 -6.64 -9.53 5.43
N ALA A 133 -6.72 -10.42 4.45
CA ALA A 133 -7.10 -11.82 4.67
C ALA A 133 -6.08 -12.58 5.54
N ILE A 134 -4.78 -12.45 5.25
CA ILE A 134 -3.75 -13.13 6.05
C ILE A 134 -3.66 -12.55 7.47
N GLU A 135 -3.81 -11.24 7.62
CA GLU A 135 -3.85 -10.58 8.94
C GLU A 135 -5.03 -11.11 9.77
N GLN A 136 -6.22 -11.22 9.19
CA GLN A 136 -7.40 -11.75 9.88
C GLN A 136 -7.24 -13.21 10.31
N ILE A 137 -6.64 -14.05 9.46
CA ILE A 137 -6.43 -15.47 9.76
C ILE A 137 -5.35 -15.67 10.83
N LEU A 138 -4.31 -14.82 10.83
CA LEU A 138 -3.23 -14.91 11.81
C LEU A 138 -3.56 -14.22 13.15
N LYS A 139 -4.58 -13.36 13.18
CA LYS A 139 -5.01 -12.63 14.39
C LYS A 139 -5.26 -13.54 15.62
N PRO A 140 -5.90 -14.72 15.52
CA PRO A 140 -6.12 -15.61 16.67
C PRO A 140 -4.86 -16.25 17.25
N PHE A 141 -3.75 -16.27 16.50
CA PHE A 141 -2.46 -16.79 17.00
C PHE A 141 -1.71 -15.75 17.83
N GLY A 142 -2.12 -14.48 17.77
CA GLY A 142 -1.50 -13.37 18.47
C GLY A 142 -0.44 -12.69 17.60
N ILE A 143 -0.87 -11.74 16.77
CA ILE A 143 0.04 -10.85 16.05
C ILE A 143 0.60 -9.83 17.04
N SER A 144 1.91 -9.80 17.20
CA SER A 144 2.60 -8.87 18.11
C SER A 144 3.02 -7.57 17.42
N GLU A 145 3.47 -7.64 16.18
CA GLU A 145 3.90 -6.47 15.41
C GLU A 145 3.51 -6.59 13.93
N ILE A 146 3.23 -5.44 13.32
CA ILE A 146 2.95 -5.31 11.89
C ILE A 146 3.79 -4.16 11.33
N ALA A 147 4.50 -4.40 10.24
CA ALA A 147 5.13 -3.36 9.44
C ALA A 147 4.64 -3.47 7.99
N ARG A 148 4.13 -2.37 7.43
CA ARG A 148 3.55 -2.29 6.08
C ARG A 148 4.24 -1.20 5.28
N THR A 149 4.51 -1.47 4.01
CA THR A 149 5.09 -0.46 3.10
C THR A 149 4.10 0.59 2.63
N GLY A 150 2.80 0.34 2.83
CA GLY A 150 1.74 1.00 2.08
C GLY A 150 1.63 0.44 0.66
N LYS A 151 0.53 0.81 0.00
CA LYS A 151 0.20 0.39 -1.36
C LYS A 151 1.05 1.14 -2.38
N ILE A 152 1.72 0.39 -3.26
CA ILE A 152 2.30 0.88 -4.50
C ILE A 152 1.42 0.48 -5.68
N SER A 153 1.35 1.32 -6.71
CA SER A 153 0.52 1.05 -7.87
C SER A 153 1.12 1.61 -9.17
N LEU A 154 0.95 0.86 -10.25
CA LEU A 154 1.30 1.26 -11.62
C LEU A 154 0.14 0.97 -12.57
N VAL A 155 -0.13 1.93 -13.46
CA VAL A 155 -1.17 1.80 -14.49
C VAL A 155 -0.79 0.72 -15.50
N ARG A 156 -1.77 -0.08 -15.92
CA ARG A 156 -1.61 -1.11 -16.95
C ARG A 156 -1.79 -0.49 -18.33
N GLU A 157 -0.79 -0.64 -19.19
CA GLU A 157 -0.90 -0.29 -20.62
C GLU A 157 -1.96 -1.11 -21.36
N SER A 158 -2.21 -2.35 -20.92
CA SER A 158 -3.25 -3.20 -21.52
C SER A 158 -4.67 -2.66 -21.35
N LYS A 159 -4.89 -1.69 -20.44
CA LYS A 159 -6.21 -1.16 -20.05
C LYS A 159 -7.21 -2.24 -19.59
N VAL A 160 -6.73 -3.44 -19.30
CA VAL A 160 -7.55 -4.55 -18.80
C VAL A 160 -7.60 -4.47 -17.28
N ASN A 161 -8.78 -4.23 -16.73
CA ASN A 161 -9.01 -4.34 -15.30
C ASN A 161 -9.23 -5.82 -14.95
N THR A 162 -8.20 -6.47 -14.42
CA THR A 162 -8.26 -7.87 -14.00
C THR A 162 -9.23 -8.12 -12.85
N GLU A 163 -9.53 -7.12 -12.00
CA GLU A 163 -10.55 -7.26 -10.95
C GLU A 163 -11.95 -7.22 -11.55
N PHE A 164 -12.19 -6.31 -12.50
CA PHE A 164 -13.46 -6.26 -13.24
C PHE A 164 -13.72 -7.56 -14.00
N LEU A 165 -12.70 -8.13 -14.68
CA LEU A 165 -12.85 -9.40 -15.41
C LEU A 165 -13.16 -10.60 -14.51
N ARG A 166 -12.70 -10.62 -13.25
CA ARG A 166 -13.03 -11.68 -12.28
C ARG A 166 -14.52 -11.69 -11.92
N THR A 167 -15.21 -10.56 -12.03
CA THR A 167 -16.64 -10.45 -11.76
C THR A 167 -17.51 -11.00 -12.90
N PHE A 168 -17.01 -11.02 -14.15
CA PHE A 168 -17.73 -11.58 -15.31
C PHE A 168 -17.58 -13.10 -15.48
N THR A 169 -16.66 -13.72 -14.74
CA THR A 169 -16.39 -15.17 -14.83
C THR A 169 -17.07 -15.98 -13.72
N ARG A 170 -18.10 -15.43 -13.08
CA ARG A 170 -18.97 -16.13 -12.13
C ARG A 170 -20.41 -16.18 -12.60
#